data_AF-A0A6V7UJ20-F1
#
_entry.id   AF-A0A6V7UJ20-F1
#
_cell.length_a   1.000
_cell.length_b   1.000
_cell.length_c   1.000
_cell.angle_alpha   90.00
_cell.angle_beta   90.00
_cell.angle_gamma   90.00
#
_symmetry.space_group_name_H-M   'P 1'
#
loop_
_entity.id
_entity.type
_entity.pdbx_description
1 polymer ?
#
loop_
_entity_poly.entity_id
_entity_poly.type
_entity_poly.pdbx_seq_one_letter_code
_entity_poly.pdbx_strand_id
1 'polypeptide(L)'
;MEWARNIQRKIKLLVGGSYMFGIDTIEADVDLMIVLNENDFDGMLKFIGTEKSICKDKKCPDQSLYCLLCKLDNVKNIQKVNTRIPLIELNYSNIDFDIVLILLPSEIPNTPNWIEKVLENEKNLAIGDRKILPLASYKANEFILEKIPKEDLRTKNFRFAIIAMKYGRKKVQFMEIYLVF
;
A
#
# COMPACT_ATOMS: atom_id res chain seq x y z
N MET A 1 1.10 22.40 -4.96
CA MET A 1 0.53 21.04 -5.09
C MET A 1 -0.93 21.15 -5.46
N GLU A 2 -1.25 20.98 -6.75
CA GLU A 2 -2.58 21.22 -7.33
C GLU A 2 -3.38 19.92 -7.53
N TRP A 3 -2.70 18.76 -7.53
CA TRP A 3 -3.30 17.45 -7.82
C TRP A 3 -4.35 17.00 -6.80
N ALA A 4 -4.15 17.32 -5.52
CA ALA A 4 -5.12 17.05 -4.46
C ALA A 4 -6.13 18.19 -4.26
N ARG A 5 -5.90 19.38 -4.85
CA ARG A 5 -6.78 20.56 -4.63
C ARG A 5 -8.14 20.43 -5.31
N ASN A 6 -8.24 19.62 -6.38
CA ASN A 6 -9.51 19.31 -7.03
C ASN A 6 -10.24 18.11 -6.41
N ILE A 7 -9.62 17.43 -5.45
CA ILE A 7 -10.29 16.38 -4.67
C ILE A 7 -11.04 17.09 -3.54
N GLN A 8 -12.26 17.56 -3.80
CA GLN A 8 -13.12 18.20 -2.79
C GLN A 8 -13.66 17.20 -1.73
N ARG A 9 -13.13 15.99 -1.68
CA ARG A 9 -13.69 14.83 -0.96
C ARG A 9 -12.60 13.99 -0.28
N LYS A 10 -13.02 13.00 0.50
CA LYS A 10 -12.14 12.26 1.44
C LYS A 10 -11.11 11.41 0.73
N ILE A 11 -9.85 11.63 1.07
CA ILE A 11 -8.73 10.75 0.76
C ILE A 11 -8.38 9.97 2.02
N LYS A 12 -8.20 8.65 1.93
CA LYS A 12 -7.61 7.86 3.02
C LYS A 12 -6.26 7.32 2.59
N LEU A 13 -5.29 7.41 3.50
CA LEU A 13 -3.97 6.81 3.36
C LEU A 13 -3.88 5.64 4.34
N LEU A 14 -3.56 4.46 3.85
CA LEU A 14 -3.36 3.27 4.65
C LEU A 14 -1.92 2.80 4.50
N VAL A 15 -1.30 2.38 5.59
CA VAL A 15 0.03 1.77 5.57
C VAL A 15 -0.13 0.29 5.90
N GLY A 16 0.42 -0.56 5.04
CA GLY A 16 0.32 -2.01 5.15
C GLY A 16 1.64 -2.69 5.50
N GLY A 17 1.68 -3.98 5.20
CA GLY A 17 2.90 -4.78 5.22
C GLY A 17 3.63 -4.86 6.55
N SER A 18 4.94 -5.04 6.45
CA SER A 18 5.84 -5.22 7.59
C SER A 18 5.89 -4.02 8.53
N TYR A 19 5.68 -2.82 7.97
CA TYR A 19 5.62 -1.58 8.72
C TYR A 19 4.43 -1.57 9.70
N MET A 20 3.27 -2.09 9.28
CA MET A 20 2.08 -2.20 10.13
C MET A 20 2.31 -3.10 11.36
N PHE A 21 3.16 -4.12 11.24
CA PHE A 21 3.53 -5.01 12.34
C PHE A 21 4.68 -4.46 13.20
N GLY A 22 5.34 -3.37 12.79
CA GLY A 22 6.54 -2.83 13.47
C GLY A 22 7.71 -3.82 13.45
N ILE A 23 7.83 -4.60 12.37
CA ILE A 23 8.89 -5.58 12.12
C ILE A 23 9.69 -5.25 10.85
N ASP A 24 9.50 -4.02 10.37
CA ASP A 24 10.28 -3.46 9.29
C ASP A 24 11.77 -3.48 9.65
N THR A 25 12.57 -3.91 8.69
CA THR A 25 14.03 -3.82 8.75
C THR A 25 14.46 -2.48 8.15
N ILE A 26 15.72 -2.08 8.34
CA ILE A 26 16.26 -0.84 7.75
C ILE A 26 16.07 -0.77 6.22
N GLU A 27 16.02 -1.93 5.56
CA GLU A 27 15.82 -2.08 4.11
C GLU A 27 14.37 -2.43 3.72
N ALA A 28 13.42 -2.35 4.65
CA ALA A 28 12.03 -2.68 4.35
C ALA A 28 11.35 -1.51 3.62
N ASP A 29 10.57 -1.89 2.62
CA ASP A 29 9.64 -1.02 1.91
C ASP A 29 8.41 -0.68 2.78
N VAL A 30 7.79 0.46 2.46
CA VAL A 30 6.52 0.88 3.03
C VAL A 30 5.42 0.70 1.99
N ASP A 31 4.54 -0.27 2.24
CA ASP A 31 3.31 -0.46 1.49
C ASP A 31 2.33 0.69 1.79
N LEU A 32 2.17 1.63 0.85
CA LEU A 32 1.27 2.78 0.97
C LEU A 32 0.08 2.62 0.04
N MET A 33 -1.13 2.69 0.59
CA MET A 33 -2.36 2.62 -0.17
C MET A 33 -3.10 3.96 -0.14
N ILE A 34 -3.39 4.51 -1.31
CA ILE A 34 -4.21 5.70 -1.48
C ILE A 34 -5.61 5.26 -1.85
N VAL A 35 -6.60 5.59 -1.01
CA VAL A 35 -8.00 5.24 -1.24
C VAL A 35 -8.78 6.50 -1.61
N LEU A 36 -9.42 6.45 -2.78
CA LEU A 36 -10.26 7.51 -3.33
C LEU A 36 -11.59 6.92 -3.82
N ASN A 37 -12.58 7.80 -4.02
CA ASN A 37 -13.77 7.47 -4.80
C ASN A 37 -13.46 7.62 -6.29
N GLU A 38 -13.91 6.68 -7.11
CA GLU A 38 -13.67 6.69 -8.56
C GLU A 38 -14.35 7.88 -9.27
N ASN A 39 -15.43 8.41 -8.70
CA ASN A 39 -16.11 9.60 -9.25
C ASN A 39 -15.32 10.90 -9.02
N ASP A 40 -14.35 10.88 -8.10
CA ASP A 40 -13.60 12.07 -7.68
C ASP A 40 -12.19 12.12 -8.30
N PHE A 41 -11.81 11.10 -9.09
CA PHE A 41 -10.47 10.96 -9.64
C PHE A 41 -10.55 10.38 -11.05
N ASP A 42 -9.87 11.02 -12.03
CA ASP A 42 -9.78 10.56 -13.43
C ASP A 42 -8.90 9.31 -13.59
N GLY A 43 -9.14 8.30 -12.75
CA GLY A 43 -8.63 6.95 -12.88
C GLY A 43 -7.11 6.81 -12.87
N MET A 44 -6.67 5.64 -13.35
CA MET A 44 -5.25 5.27 -13.38
C MET A 44 -4.36 6.24 -14.17
N LEU A 45 -4.92 6.98 -15.14
CA LEU A 45 -4.17 7.97 -15.92
C LEU A 45 -3.69 9.14 -15.07
N LYS A 46 -4.47 9.63 -14.09
CA LYS A 46 -3.98 10.65 -13.16
C LYS A 46 -3.02 10.11 -12.11
N PHE A 47 -3.00 8.80 -11.87
CA PHE A 47 -2.11 8.18 -10.90
C PHE A 47 -0.74 7.84 -11.52
N ILE A 48 -0.71 6.93 -12.49
CA ILE A 48 0.52 6.44 -13.13
C ILE A 48 0.91 7.27 -14.38
N GLY A 49 -0.02 8.03 -14.95
CA GLY A 49 0.21 8.72 -16.21
C GLY A 49 0.00 7.82 -17.43
N THR A 50 0.46 8.31 -18.58
CA THR A 50 0.47 7.60 -19.86
C THR A 50 1.83 6.93 -20.11
N GLU A 51 1.97 6.24 -21.25
CA GLU A 51 3.26 5.71 -21.72
C GLU A 51 4.30 6.82 -21.96
N LYS A 52 3.86 8.04 -22.28
CA LYS A 52 4.75 9.20 -22.47
C LYS A 52 5.27 9.78 -21.15
N SER A 53 4.67 9.39 -20.02
CA SER A 53 4.95 9.98 -18.72
C SER A 53 6.19 9.32 -18.12
N ILE A 54 7.35 9.65 -18.69
CA ILE A 54 8.65 9.10 -18.32
C ILE A 54 9.36 10.09 -17.41
N CYS A 55 9.80 9.62 -16.23
CA CYS A 55 10.63 10.41 -15.34
C CYS A 55 12.09 10.34 -15.80
N LYS A 56 12.67 11.48 -16.18
CA LYS A 56 14.10 11.58 -16.50
C LYS A 56 14.65 12.91 -16.00
N ASP A 57 15.73 12.86 -15.23
CA ASP A 57 16.40 14.06 -14.69
C ASP A 57 15.43 15.05 -14.03
N LYS A 58 14.51 14.55 -13.19
CA LYS A 58 13.46 15.32 -12.51
C LYS A 58 12.46 16.02 -13.44
N LYS A 59 12.45 15.67 -14.72
CA LYS A 59 11.49 16.15 -15.71
C LYS A 59 10.52 15.04 -16.07
N CYS A 60 9.26 15.42 -16.20
CA CYS A 60 8.17 14.52 -16.56
C CYS A 60 7.05 15.34 -17.22
N PRO A 61 6.50 14.90 -18.36
CA PRO A 61 5.73 15.75 -19.26
C PRO A 61 4.28 16.00 -18.83
N ASP A 62 3.72 15.21 -17.91
CA ASP A 62 2.33 15.37 -17.48
C ASP A 62 2.17 15.77 -16.00
N GLN A 63 0.91 15.78 -15.55
CA GLN A 63 0.47 16.13 -14.19
C GLN A 63 -0.08 14.92 -13.43
N SER A 64 0.31 13.70 -13.82
CA SER A 64 0.02 12.50 -13.03
C SER A 64 0.75 12.53 -11.69
N LEU A 65 0.26 11.79 -10.70
CA LEU A 65 0.95 11.66 -9.41
C LEU A 65 2.39 11.15 -9.60
N TYR A 66 2.60 10.16 -10.47
CA TYR A 66 3.93 9.70 -10.87
C TYR A 66 4.84 10.86 -11.32
N CYS A 67 4.39 11.70 -12.27
CA CYS A 67 5.18 12.83 -12.74
C CYS A 67 5.38 13.92 -11.69
N LEU A 68 4.42 14.12 -10.79
CA LEU A 68 4.53 15.08 -9.71
C LEU A 68 5.57 14.64 -8.68
N LEU A 69 5.57 13.37 -8.29
CA LEU A 69 6.56 12.78 -7.39
C LEU A 69 7.96 12.80 -8.02
N CYS A 70 8.07 12.51 -9.32
CA CYS A 70 9.32 12.58 -10.07
C CYS A 70 10.04 13.94 -9.94
N LYS A 71 9.28 15.04 -9.87
CA LYS A 71 9.80 16.41 -9.80
C LYS A 71 10.31 16.81 -8.42
N LEU A 72 10.08 16.02 -7.37
CA LEU A 72 10.51 16.33 -6.01
C LEU A 72 11.98 15.96 -5.81
N ASP A 73 12.79 16.85 -5.25
CA ASP A 73 14.25 16.66 -5.12
C ASP A 73 14.65 15.44 -4.28
N ASN A 74 13.85 15.14 -3.24
CA ASN A 74 14.10 14.06 -2.30
C ASN A 74 13.52 12.71 -2.71
N VAL A 75 12.88 12.62 -3.88
CA VAL A 75 12.48 11.34 -4.50
C VAL A 75 13.65 10.78 -5.32
N LYS A 76 13.90 9.48 -5.29
CA LYS A 76 14.90 8.78 -6.11
C LYS A 76 14.30 7.49 -6.62
N ASN A 77 14.90 6.90 -7.65
CA ASN A 77 14.55 5.58 -8.18
C ASN A 77 13.04 5.38 -8.46
N ILE A 78 12.33 6.44 -8.87
CA ILE A 78 10.89 6.36 -9.10
C ILE A 78 10.59 5.59 -10.39
N GLN A 79 9.73 4.58 -10.28
CA GLN A 79 9.33 3.75 -11.42
C GLN A 79 7.87 3.33 -11.37
N LYS A 80 7.35 2.95 -12.53
CA LYS A 80 6.01 2.40 -12.69
C LYS A 80 6.13 0.89 -12.75
N VAL A 81 5.37 0.20 -11.93
CA VAL A 81 5.35 -1.26 -11.92
C VAL A 81 3.97 -1.72 -12.36
N ASN A 82 3.91 -2.22 -13.60
CA ASN A 82 2.67 -2.65 -14.23
C ASN A 82 2.47 -4.16 -14.01
N THR A 83 2.07 -4.53 -12.80
CA THR A 83 1.73 -5.92 -12.44
C THR A 83 0.21 -6.09 -12.36
N ARG A 84 -0.28 -7.16 -11.70
CA ARG A 84 -1.71 -7.37 -11.45
C ARG A 84 -2.36 -6.20 -10.70
N ILE A 85 -1.60 -5.54 -9.81
CA ILE A 85 -1.98 -4.29 -9.16
C ILE A 85 -0.92 -3.26 -9.59
N PRO A 86 -1.26 -2.33 -10.49
CA PRO A 86 -0.30 -1.31 -10.91
C PRO A 86 0.05 -0.40 -9.74
N LEU A 87 1.34 -0.10 -9.59
CA LEU A 87 1.86 0.67 -8.47
C LEU A 87 3.01 1.59 -8.90
N ILE A 88 3.32 2.55 -8.03
CA ILE A 88 4.48 3.44 -8.16
C ILE A 88 5.46 3.05 -7.06
N GLU A 89 6.65 2.62 -7.46
CA GLU A 89 7.77 2.43 -6.52
C GLU A 89 8.63 3.68 -6.52
N LEU A 90 9.09 4.10 -5.35
CA LEU A 90 10.04 5.20 -5.23
C LEU A 90 10.83 5.11 -3.94
N ASN A 91 11.97 5.78 -3.91
CA ASN A 91 12.71 6.06 -2.69
C ASN A 91 12.49 7.52 -2.30
N TYR A 92 11.91 7.80 -1.13
CA TYR A 92 11.76 9.16 -0.61
C TYR A 92 12.56 9.32 0.67
N SER A 93 13.57 10.21 0.64
CA SER A 93 14.43 10.45 1.81
C SER A 93 15.07 9.18 2.37
N ASN A 94 15.53 8.28 1.49
CA ASN A 94 16.13 6.97 1.80
C ASN A 94 15.16 5.92 2.39
N ILE A 95 13.84 6.10 2.19
CA ILE A 95 12.83 5.09 2.53
C ILE A 95 12.17 4.66 1.21
N ASP A 96 12.11 3.36 0.97
CA ASP A 96 11.43 2.80 -0.19
C ASP A 96 9.91 2.71 0.06
N PHE A 97 9.11 3.09 -0.93
CA PHE A 97 7.65 3.11 -0.89
C PHE A 97 7.08 2.41 -2.10
N ASP A 98 6.13 1.51 -1.84
CA ASP A 98 5.28 0.88 -2.83
C ASP A 98 3.89 1.51 -2.73
N ILE A 99 3.55 2.38 -3.68
CA ILE A 99 2.32 3.16 -3.64
C ILE A 99 1.28 2.55 -4.57
N VAL A 100 0.16 2.11 -4.01
CA VAL A 100 -1.00 1.58 -4.75
C VAL A 100 -2.19 2.54 -4.67
N LEU A 101 -2.98 2.59 -5.74
CA LEU A 101 -4.25 3.31 -5.77
C LEU A 101 -5.42 2.33 -5.67
N ILE A 102 -6.37 2.66 -4.79
CA ILE A 102 -7.65 1.98 -4.67
C ILE A 102 -8.74 2.99 -5.01
N LEU A 103 -9.56 2.65 -6.01
CA LEU A 103 -10.71 3.44 -6.43
C LEU A 103 -11.99 2.69 -6.06
N LEU A 104 -12.77 3.28 -5.16
CA LEU A 104 -14.06 2.73 -4.74
C LEU A 104 -15.19 3.33 -5.57
N PRO A 105 -16.20 2.54 -5.97
CA PRO A 105 -17.34 3.05 -6.76
C PRO A 105 -18.29 3.94 -5.97
N SER A 106 -18.23 3.87 -4.65
CA SER A 106 -19.07 4.64 -3.73
C SER A 106 -18.22 5.46 -2.77
N GLU A 107 -18.86 6.42 -2.10
CA GLU A 107 -18.18 7.25 -1.11
C GLU A 107 -17.55 6.40 -0.01
N ILE A 108 -16.32 6.75 0.37
CA ILE A 108 -15.60 6.07 1.45
C ILE A 108 -16.37 6.26 2.75
N PRO A 109 -16.88 5.18 3.39
CA PRO A 109 -17.65 5.32 4.61
C PRO A 109 -16.81 5.93 5.74
N ASN A 110 -17.46 6.75 6.56
CA ASN A 110 -16.82 7.40 7.71
C ASN A 110 -16.86 6.56 8.99
N THR A 111 -17.24 5.29 8.90
CA THR A 111 -17.33 4.40 10.05
C THR A 111 -15.99 3.71 10.32
N PRO A 112 -15.68 3.31 11.56
CA PRO A 112 -14.45 2.58 11.88
C PRO A 112 -14.27 1.30 11.04
N ASN A 113 -15.35 0.55 10.83
CA ASN A 113 -15.37 -0.70 10.05
C ASN A 113 -15.67 -0.52 8.56
N TRP A 114 -15.24 0.60 7.98
CA TRP A 114 -15.56 0.93 6.59
C TRP A 114 -14.91 -0.03 5.59
N ILE A 115 -13.75 -0.61 5.90
CA ILE A 115 -13.04 -1.54 5.02
C ILE A 115 -13.83 -2.84 4.88
N GLU A 116 -14.33 -3.38 5.99
CA GLU A 116 -15.16 -4.58 6.03
C GLU A 116 -16.42 -4.39 5.19
N LYS A 117 -17.10 -3.24 5.37
CA LYS A 117 -18.29 -2.91 4.58
C LYS A 117 -17.98 -2.83 3.08
N VAL A 118 -16.84 -2.26 2.70
CA VAL A 118 -16.41 -2.21 1.30
C VAL A 118 -16.16 -3.63 0.78
N LEU A 119 -15.41 -4.45 1.50
CA LEU A 119 -15.10 -5.83 1.11
C LEU A 119 -16.36 -6.72 1.04
N GLU A 120 -17.34 -6.52 1.93
CA GLU A 120 -18.63 -7.21 1.91
C GLU A 120 -19.48 -6.77 0.70
N ASN A 121 -19.54 -5.48 0.42
CA ASN A 121 -20.28 -4.94 -0.72
C ASN A 121 -19.70 -5.44 -2.05
N GLU A 122 -18.38 -5.59 -2.16
CA GLU A 122 -17.71 -6.09 -3.36
C GLU A 122 -18.07 -7.54 -3.67
N LYS A 123 -18.12 -8.40 -2.64
CA LYS A 123 -18.61 -9.78 -2.79
C LYS A 123 -20.02 -9.81 -3.38
N ASN A 124 -20.84 -8.81 -3.08
CA ASN A 124 -22.20 -8.69 -3.56
C ASN A 124 -22.31 -8.01 -4.94
N LEU A 125 -21.33 -7.17 -5.32
CA LEU A 125 -21.37 -6.33 -6.52
C LEU A 125 -20.53 -6.86 -7.70
N ALA A 126 -19.84 -7.99 -7.54
CA ALA A 126 -18.96 -8.57 -8.56
C ALA A 126 -17.93 -7.58 -9.15
N ILE A 127 -17.54 -6.59 -8.35
CA ILE A 127 -16.48 -5.67 -8.71
C ILE A 127 -15.20 -6.50 -8.79
N GLY A 128 -14.49 -6.39 -9.93
CA GLY A 128 -13.42 -7.33 -10.23
C GLY A 128 -12.36 -7.36 -9.13
N ASP A 129 -12.02 -8.56 -8.65
CA ASP A 129 -11.14 -8.88 -7.51
C ASP A 129 -9.85 -8.05 -7.39
N ARG A 130 -9.39 -7.49 -8.51
CA ARG A 130 -8.15 -6.70 -8.60
C ARG A 130 -8.24 -5.32 -7.94
N LYS A 131 -9.42 -4.69 -7.91
CA LYS A 131 -9.57 -3.33 -7.36
C LYS A 131 -9.44 -3.28 -5.83
N ILE A 132 -9.84 -4.36 -5.15
CA ILE A 132 -9.89 -4.41 -3.68
C ILE A 132 -8.88 -5.34 -3.03
N LEU A 133 -8.11 -6.09 -3.83
CA LEU A 133 -7.06 -6.96 -3.31
C LEU A 133 -6.10 -6.25 -2.34
N PRO A 134 -5.67 -4.99 -2.57
CA PRO A 134 -4.89 -4.25 -1.57
C PRO A 134 -5.62 -4.05 -0.24
N LEU A 135 -6.92 -3.73 -0.25
CA LEU A 135 -7.72 -3.61 0.97
C LEU A 135 -7.89 -4.94 1.71
N ALA A 136 -8.06 -6.04 0.96
CA ALA A 136 -8.12 -7.37 1.55
C ALA A 136 -6.78 -7.74 2.22
N SER A 137 -5.65 -7.40 1.61
CA SER A 137 -4.31 -7.57 2.20
C SER A 137 -4.16 -6.76 3.48
N TYR A 138 -4.57 -5.48 3.45
CA TYR A 138 -4.58 -4.62 4.64
C TYR A 138 -5.44 -5.21 5.76
N LYS A 139 -6.66 -5.70 5.45
CA LYS A 139 -7.54 -6.31 6.45
C LYS A 139 -6.99 -7.62 7.01
N ALA A 140 -6.27 -8.40 6.20
CA ALA A 140 -5.57 -9.58 6.69
C ALA A 140 -4.48 -9.20 7.71
N ASN A 141 -3.76 -8.09 7.50
CA ASN A 141 -2.79 -7.60 8.47
C ASN A 141 -3.45 -7.16 9.78
N GLU A 142 -4.57 -6.42 9.71
CA GLU A 142 -5.37 -6.07 10.89
C GLU A 142 -5.83 -7.32 11.64
N PHE A 143 -6.37 -8.30 10.94
CA PHE A 143 -6.84 -9.54 11.54
C PHE A 143 -5.72 -10.28 12.26
N ILE A 144 -4.53 -10.38 11.66
CA ILE A 144 -3.36 -10.99 12.31
C ILE A 144 -3.01 -10.23 13.60
N LEU A 145 -2.96 -8.90 13.54
CA LEU A 145 -2.70 -8.07 14.72
C LEU A 145 -3.75 -8.25 15.82
N GLU A 146 -5.03 -8.39 15.47
CA GLU A 146 -6.11 -8.64 16.43
C GLU A 146 -6.01 -10.00 17.12
N LYS A 147 -5.42 -11.00 16.46
CA LYS A 147 -5.26 -12.36 17.01
C LYS A 147 -4.03 -12.55 17.88
N ILE A 148 -3.06 -11.64 17.81
CA ILE A 148 -1.86 -11.70 18.63
C ILE A 148 -2.16 -11.01 19.97
N PRO A 149 -1.90 -11.65 21.13
CA PRO A 149 -2.04 -11.01 22.42
C PRO A 149 -1.28 -9.68 22.47
N LYS A 150 -1.85 -8.65 23.12
CA LYS A 150 -1.28 -7.29 23.13
C LYS A 150 0.11 -7.26 23.78
N GLU A 151 0.29 -8.10 24.79
CA GLU A 151 1.57 -8.39 25.44
C GLU A 151 2.60 -8.90 24.42
N ASP A 152 2.22 -9.82 23.53
CA ASP A 152 3.11 -10.43 22.54
C ASP A 152 3.46 -9.49 21.39
N LEU A 153 2.52 -8.63 20.95
CA LEU A 153 2.78 -7.56 19.96
C LEU A 153 3.83 -6.54 20.44
N ARG A 154 3.88 -6.33 21.76
CA ARG A 154 4.85 -5.45 22.42
C ARG A 154 6.15 -6.19 22.76
N THR A 155 6.10 -7.51 22.93
CA THR A 155 7.30 -8.28 23.18
C THR A 155 8.14 -8.39 21.90
N LYS A 156 9.45 -8.48 22.08
CA LYS A 156 10.38 -8.78 21.00
C LYS A 156 10.13 -10.16 20.39
N ASN A 157 9.38 -11.05 21.03
CA ASN A 157 9.29 -12.47 20.65
C ASN A 157 8.50 -12.69 19.36
N PHE A 158 7.29 -12.14 19.22
CA PHE A 158 6.52 -12.25 17.98
C PHE A 158 7.27 -11.60 16.81
N ARG A 159 7.79 -10.38 17.03
CA ARG A 159 8.56 -9.64 16.03
C ARG A 159 9.81 -10.40 15.60
N PHE A 160 10.55 -10.91 16.57
CA PHE A 160 11.74 -11.74 16.34
C PHE A 160 11.40 -13.03 15.62
N ALA A 161 10.28 -13.69 15.95
CA ALA A 161 9.84 -14.90 15.27
C ALA A 161 9.53 -14.61 13.79
N ILE A 162 8.82 -13.54 13.45
CA ILE A 162 8.54 -13.18 12.05
C ILE A 162 9.84 -12.78 11.33
N ILE A 163 10.72 -12.02 11.97
CA ILE A 163 12.03 -11.66 11.42
C ILE A 163 12.86 -12.94 11.17
N ALA A 164 12.95 -13.83 12.15
CA ALA A 164 13.66 -15.10 12.05
C ALA A 164 13.07 -15.99 10.95
N MET A 165 11.75 -16.03 10.77
CA MET A 165 11.11 -16.73 9.66
C MET A 165 11.42 -16.09 8.31
N LYS A 166 11.42 -14.75 8.20
CA LYS A 166 11.79 -14.03 6.96
C LYS A 166 13.24 -14.29 6.56
N TYR A 167 14.17 -14.19 7.51
CA TYR A 167 15.59 -14.47 7.27
C TYR A 167 15.88 -15.96 7.09
N GLY A 168 15.19 -16.82 7.85
CA GLY A 168 15.24 -18.27 7.74
C GLY A 168 14.80 -18.75 6.36
N ARG A 169 13.71 -18.20 5.81
CA ARG A 169 13.29 -18.46 4.41
C ARG A 169 14.28 -17.97 3.35
N LYS A 170 14.98 -16.86 3.59
CA LYS A 170 16.03 -16.37 2.67
C LYS A 170 17.26 -17.29 2.63
N LYS A 171 17.47 -18.14 3.63
CA LYS A 171 18.63 -19.06 3.72
C LYS A 171 18.27 -20.55 3.64
N VAL A 172 17.04 -20.94 3.91
CA VAL A 172 16.59 -22.35 3.98
C VAL A 172 15.16 -22.45 3.45
N GLN A 173 14.95 -23.37 2.51
CA GLN A 173 13.65 -23.67 1.94
C GLN A 173 12.78 -24.37 3.01
N PHE A 174 11.99 -23.57 3.73
CA PHE A 174 11.09 -23.94 4.84
C PHE A 174 11.77 -24.39 6.14
N MET A 175 11.49 -23.66 7.23
CA MET A 175 11.81 -24.04 8.60
C MET A 175 10.47 -24.12 9.35
N GLU A 176 10.09 -25.32 9.79
CA GLU A 176 8.93 -25.51 10.66
C GLU A 176 9.27 -24.98 12.05
N ILE A 177 8.56 -23.93 12.49
CA ILE A 177 8.69 -23.40 13.85
C ILE A 177 7.45 -23.83 14.63
N TYR A 178 7.65 -24.71 15.61
CA TYR A 178 6.63 -25.06 16.60
C TYR A 178 6.56 -23.95 17.64
N LEU A 179 5.50 -23.15 17.61
CA LEU A 179 5.15 -22.25 18.73
C LEU A 179 4.46 -23.09 19.80
N VAL A 180 5.14 -23.30 20.94
CA VAL A 180 4.54 -23.89 22.13
C VAL A 180 3.88 -22.75 22.90
N PHE A 181 2.54 -22.82 23.01
CA PHE A 181 1.72 -21.91 23.83
C PHE A 181 1.71 -22.34 25.29
#